data_AF-A0A202E299-F1
#
_entry.id   AF-A0A202E299-F1
#
_cell.length_a   1.000
_cell.length_b   1.000
_cell.length_c   1.000
_cell.angle_alpha   90.00
_cell.angle_beta   90.00
_cell.angle_gamma   90.00
#
_symmetry.space_group_name_H-M   'P 1'
#
loop_
_entity.id
_entity.type
_entity.pdbx_description
1 polymer ?
#
loop_
_entity_poly.entity_id
_entity_poly.type
_entity_poly.pdbx_seq_one_letter_code
_entity_poly.pdbx_strand_id
1 'polypeptide(L)'
;MIKNLWNRLKDVSDSPNLMQDVLTLLSAPRLLVWFLVFNGVTCLALGIGLGVAADSHEVSQLVGQLGFGQFVATLLLCCLGGMFTIFVPLRVSGLFWGPRLGRYLDQIVLSGITPVRYFFGKMVSINLFVMMFLCASIPYFIFSIALGGFDFIC
;
A
#
# COMPACT_ATOMS: atom_id res chain seq x y z
N MET A 1 -13.99 -28.42 3.30
CA MET A 1 -13.27 -27.17 2.95
C MET A 1 -14.12 -25.91 3.16
N ILE A 2 -15.33 -25.83 2.61
CA ILE A 2 -16.21 -24.64 2.69
C ILE A 2 -16.61 -24.25 4.13
N LYS A 3 -16.96 -25.22 5.00
CA LYS A 3 -17.29 -24.96 6.42
C LYS A 3 -16.13 -24.34 7.21
N ASN A 4 -14.89 -24.74 6.92
CA ASN A 4 -13.70 -24.17 7.57
C ASN A 4 -13.44 -22.72 7.12
N LEU A 5 -13.81 -22.38 5.88
CA LEU A 5 -13.67 -21.02 5.35
C LEU A 5 -14.70 -20.09 5.99
N TRP A 6 -15.94 -20.57 6.17
CA TRP A 6 -17.00 -19.83 6.86
C TRP A 6 -16.64 -19.53 8.32
N ASN A 7 -16.09 -20.52 9.04
CA ASN A 7 -15.65 -20.32 10.43
C ASN A 7 -14.52 -19.28 10.52
N ARG A 8 -13.57 -19.29 9.58
CA ARG A 8 -12.48 -18.29 9.53
C ARG A 8 -12.99 -16.89 9.21
N LEU A 9 -13.96 -16.75 8.29
CA LEU A 9 -14.58 -15.46 7.99
C LEU A 9 -15.34 -14.90 9.19
N LYS A 10 -16.01 -15.78 9.95
CA LYS A 10 -16.67 -15.40 11.19
C LYS A 10 -15.68 -14.96 12.26
N ASP A 11 -14.56 -15.66 12.43
CA ASP A 11 -13.50 -15.24 13.35
C ASP A 11 -12.86 -13.88 12.96
N VAL A 12 -12.87 -13.54 11.66
CA VAL A 12 -12.44 -12.22 11.16
C VAL A 12 -13.49 -11.14 11.48
N SER A 13 -14.78 -11.40 11.23
CA SER A 13 -15.84 -10.42 11.53
C SER A 13 -16.00 -10.16 13.02
N ASP A 14 -15.77 -11.19 13.83
CA ASP A 14 -15.90 -11.13 15.30
C ASP A 14 -14.65 -10.53 15.97
N SER A 15 -13.67 -10.05 15.20
CA SER A 15 -12.49 -9.41 15.76
C SER A 15 -12.85 -8.04 16.36
N PRO A 16 -12.54 -7.80 17.64
CA PRO A 16 -13.02 -6.63 18.39
C PRO A 16 -12.48 -5.30 17.86
N ASN A 17 -11.34 -5.34 17.17
CA ASN A 17 -10.67 -4.14 16.67
C ASN A 17 -10.87 -3.91 15.18
N LEU A 18 -11.41 -4.89 14.44
CA LEU A 18 -11.50 -4.84 12.99
C LEU A 18 -12.24 -3.59 12.53
N MET A 19 -13.45 -3.37 13.05
CA MET A 19 -14.26 -2.22 12.65
C MET A 19 -13.57 -0.90 13.00
N GLN A 20 -12.97 -0.79 14.19
CA GLN A 20 -12.28 0.43 14.61
C GLN A 20 -11.06 0.72 13.73
N ASP A 21 -10.23 -0.29 13.44
CA ASP A 21 -9.03 -0.15 12.61
C ASP A 21 -9.39 0.16 11.15
N VAL A 22 -10.49 -0.41 10.63
CA VAL A 22 -11.01 -0.15 9.29
C VAL A 22 -11.59 1.26 9.17
N LEU A 23 -12.45 1.68 10.09
CA LEU A 23 -13.02 3.04 10.11
C LEU A 23 -11.92 4.10 10.27
N THR A 24 -10.93 3.79 11.08
CA THR A 24 -9.76 4.64 11.28
C THR A 24 -8.97 4.75 9.97
N LEU A 25 -8.71 3.64 9.28
CA LEU A 25 -8.02 3.61 7.99
C LEU A 25 -8.78 4.38 6.90
N LEU A 26 -10.08 4.09 6.76
CA LEU A 26 -10.97 4.64 5.73
C LEU A 26 -11.51 6.03 6.08
N SER A 27 -11.08 6.61 7.20
CA SER A 27 -11.46 7.98 7.53
C SER A 27 -10.98 8.94 6.43
N ALA A 28 -11.90 9.77 5.94
CA ALA A 28 -11.64 10.74 4.86
C ALA A 28 -10.32 11.52 5.00
N PRO A 29 -9.96 12.10 6.17
CA PRO A 29 -8.69 12.82 6.30
C PRO A 29 -7.46 11.91 6.12
N ARG A 30 -7.52 10.66 6.57
CA ARG A 30 -6.39 9.73 6.42
C ARG A 30 -6.26 9.23 5.00
N LEU A 31 -7.38 8.90 4.36
CA LEU A 31 -7.40 8.58 2.93
C LEU A 31 -6.75 9.72 2.16
N LEU A 32 -7.19 10.96 2.36
CA LEU A 32 -6.66 12.12 1.65
C LEU A 32 -5.15 12.26 1.83
N VAL A 33 -4.63 12.10 3.06
CA VAL A 33 -3.18 12.16 3.28
C VAL A 33 -2.45 11.03 2.57
N TRP A 34 -2.93 9.79 2.63
CA TRP A 34 -2.27 8.67 1.96
C TRP A 34 -2.28 8.80 0.43
N PHE A 35 -3.39 9.26 -0.13
CA PHE A 35 -3.48 9.63 -1.54
C PHE A 35 -2.51 10.76 -1.86
N LEU A 36 -2.47 11.84 -1.09
CA LEU A 36 -1.58 12.98 -1.33
C LEU A 36 -0.11 12.56 -1.26
N VAL A 37 0.28 11.75 -0.27
CA VAL A 37 1.64 11.22 -0.15
C VAL A 37 1.98 10.35 -1.36
N PHE A 38 1.10 9.41 -1.75
CA PHE A 38 1.36 8.55 -2.90
C PHE A 38 1.48 9.34 -4.21
N ASN A 39 0.55 10.27 -4.46
CA ASN A 39 0.60 11.14 -5.63
C ASN A 39 1.86 12.03 -5.60
N GLY A 40 2.18 12.62 -4.46
CA GLY A 40 3.37 13.47 -4.28
C GLY A 40 4.67 12.72 -4.54
N VAL A 41 4.83 11.52 -3.97
CA VAL A 41 6.01 10.66 -4.21
C VAL A 41 6.10 10.27 -5.68
N THR A 42 4.98 9.89 -6.31
CA THR A 42 4.96 9.48 -7.72
C THR A 42 5.32 10.66 -8.64
N CYS A 43 4.73 11.83 -8.42
CA CYS A 43 5.03 13.04 -9.19
C CYS A 43 6.48 13.50 -9.00
N LEU A 44 6.99 13.47 -7.76
CA LEU A 44 8.39 13.82 -7.48
C LEU A 44 9.36 12.85 -8.14
N ALA A 45 9.09 11.54 -8.04
CA ALA A 45 9.93 10.53 -8.67
C ALA A 45 9.92 10.70 -10.20
N LEU A 46 8.76 10.96 -10.81
CA LEU A 46 8.68 11.25 -12.25
C LEU A 46 9.45 12.53 -12.61
N GLY A 47 9.27 13.62 -11.85
CA GLY A 47 9.97 14.88 -12.08
C GLY A 47 11.49 14.74 -11.97
N ILE A 48 11.98 14.02 -10.95
CA ILE A 48 13.39 13.71 -10.78
C ILE A 48 13.88 12.82 -11.93
N GLY A 49 13.15 11.77 -12.27
CA GLY A 49 13.50 10.86 -13.35
C GLY A 49 13.64 11.57 -14.70
N LEU A 50 12.72 12.48 -15.01
CA LEU A 50 12.78 13.30 -16.24
C LEU A 50 13.87 14.36 -16.19
N GLY A 51 14.10 15.00 -15.04
CA GLY A 51 15.21 15.93 -14.87
C GLY A 51 16.56 15.25 -15.09
N VAL A 52 16.77 14.08 -14.49
CA VAL A 52 17.98 13.28 -14.69
C VAL A 52 18.10 12.81 -16.14
N ALA A 53 17.00 12.42 -16.80
CA ALA A 53 17.00 12.05 -18.20
C ALA A 53 17.33 13.22 -19.15
N ALA A 54 17.01 14.46 -18.75
CA ALA A 54 17.35 15.65 -19.52
C ALA A 54 18.84 16.02 -19.37
N ASP A 55 19.40 15.85 -18.18
CA ASP A 55 20.79 16.25 -17.89
C ASP A 55 21.82 15.18 -18.25
N SER A 56 21.44 13.89 -18.28
CA SER A 56 22.36 12.78 -18.51
C SER A 56 22.09 12.02 -19.81
N HIS A 57 23.12 11.91 -20.64
CA HIS A 57 23.00 11.28 -21.95
C HIS A 57 22.67 9.77 -21.86
N GLU A 58 23.19 9.10 -20.82
CA GLU A 58 22.96 7.67 -20.58
C GLU A 58 21.49 7.37 -20.22
N VAL A 59 20.90 8.18 -19.32
CA VAL A 59 19.49 8.00 -18.93
C VAL A 59 18.56 8.42 -20.05
N SER A 60 18.91 9.45 -20.82
CA SER A 60 18.19 9.82 -22.05
C SER A 60 18.13 8.66 -23.05
N GLN A 61 19.26 7.97 -23.28
CA GLN A 61 19.31 6.79 -24.12
C GLN A 61 18.49 5.62 -23.54
N LEU A 62 18.55 5.40 -22.22
CA LEU A 62 17.76 4.39 -21.54
C LEU A 62 16.25 4.63 -21.72
N VAL A 63 15.78 5.87 -21.56
CA VAL A 63 14.37 6.26 -21.77
C VAL A 63 13.99 6.08 -23.24
N GLY A 64 14.88 6.42 -24.17
CA GLY A 64 14.66 6.20 -25.61
C GLY A 64 14.57 4.72 -26.00
N GLN A 65 15.35 3.85 -25.34
CA GLN A 65 15.34 2.40 -25.58
C GLN A 65 14.13 1.70 -24.96
N LEU A 66 13.78 2.06 -23.72
CA LEU A 66 12.64 1.47 -22.99
C LEU A 66 11.29 1.98 -23.51
N GLY A 67 11.26 3.20 -24.06
CA GLY A 67 10.03 3.91 -24.32
C GLY A 67 9.49 4.59 -23.06
N PHE A 68 8.85 5.73 -23.27
CA PHE A 68 8.38 6.59 -22.19
C PHE A 68 7.34 5.89 -21.28
N GLY A 69 6.42 5.11 -21.88
CA GLY A 69 5.42 4.35 -21.13
C GLY A 69 6.04 3.32 -20.16
N GLN A 70 7.06 2.57 -20.60
CA GLN A 70 7.75 1.56 -19.78
C GLN A 70 8.60 2.21 -18.68
N PHE A 71 9.23 3.35 -18.97
CA PHE A 71 9.95 4.13 -17.96
C PHE A 71 9.01 4.56 -16.82
N VAL A 72 7.83 5.10 -17.17
CA VAL A 72 6.80 5.48 -16.19
C VAL A 72 6.31 4.26 -15.40
N ALA A 73 6.07 3.11 -16.06
CA ALA A 73 5.67 1.86 -15.38
C ALA A 73 6.69 1.42 -14.33
N THR A 74 7.97 1.39 -14.73
CA THR A 74 9.08 0.95 -13.87
C THR A 74 9.21 1.84 -12.65
N LEU A 75 9.17 3.16 -12.87
CA LEU A 75 9.26 4.14 -11.81
C LEU A 75 8.08 4.04 -10.85
N LEU A 76 6.87 3.80 -11.37
CA LEU A 76 5.69 3.57 -10.54
C LEU A 76 5.80 2.28 -9.70
N LEU A 77 6.33 1.20 -10.27
CA LEU A 77 6.60 -0.04 -9.53
C LEU A 77 7.64 0.19 -8.42
N CYS A 78 8.70 0.96 -8.70
CA CYS A 78 9.67 1.37 -7.69
C CYS A 78 9.02 2.21 -6.57
N CYS A 79 8.15 3.16 -6.92
CA CYS A 79 7.40 3.96 -5.94
C CYS A 79 6.50 3.07 -5.07
N LEU A 80 5.72 2.16 -5.67
CA LEU A 80 4.88 1.22 -4.93
C LEU A 80 5.72 0.31 -4.02
N GLY A 81 6.80 -0.26 -4.54
CA GLY A 81 7.72 -1.10 -3.77
C GLY A 81 8.37 -0.37 -2.60
N GLY A 82 8.82 0.87 -2.82
CA GLY A 82 9.37 1.73 -1.77
C GLY A 82 8.32 2.08 -0.71
N MET A 83 7.11 2.45 -1.14
CA MET A 83 6.00 2.76 -0.24
C MET A 83 5.63 1.55 0.63
N PHE A 84 5.57 0.35 0.05
CA PHE A 84 5.28 -0.86 0.81
C PHE A 84 6.40 -1.21 1.78
N THR A 85 7.65 -1.14 1.34
CA THR A 85 8.82 -1.45 2.18
C THR A 85 8.94 -0.50 3.37
N ILE A 86 8.58 0.78 3.21
CA ILE A 86 8.70 1.78 4.27
C ILE A 86 7.43 1.86 5.12
N PHE A 87 6.27 2.11 4.51
CA PHE A 87 5.06 2.45 5.26
C PHE A 87 4.33 1.24 5.83
N VAL A 88 4.44 0.05 5.25
CA VAL A 88 3.80 -1.15 5.83
C VAL A 88 4.43 -1.49 7.18
N PRO A 89 5.77 -1.63 7.32
CA PRO A 89 6.38 -1.88 8.63
C PRO A 89 6.14 -0.75 9.66
N LEU A 90 6.19 0.51 9.23
CA LEU A 90 5.93 1.66 10.12
C LEU A 90 4.49 1.66 10.67
N ARG A 91 3.53 1.20 9.87
CA ARG A 91 2.14 1.04 10.30
C ARG A 91 1.95 -0.18 11.21
N VAL A 92 2.59 -1.31 10.88
CA VAL A 92 2.49 -2.55 11.69
C VAL A 92 3.09 -2.37 13.08
N SER A 93 4.22 -1.66 13.17
CA SER A 93 4.90 -1.34 14.43
C SER A 93 4.16 -0.31 15.30
N GLY A 94 3.09 0.31 14.79
CA GLY A 94 2.38 1.36 15.53
C GLY A 94 3.12 2.70 15.59
N LEU A 95 4.28 2.82 14.95
CA LEU A 95 5.10 4.05 14.94
C LEU A 95 4.42 5.18 14.16
N PHE A 96 3.74 4.85 13.06
CA PHE A 96 3.12 5.84 12.18
C PHE A 96 1.64 5.53 11.93
N TRP A 97 0.76 6.20 12.68
CA TRP A 97 -0.70 6.04 12.63
C TRP A 97 -1.21 4.58 12.61
N GLY A 98 -0.40 3.68 13.17
CA GLY A 98 -0.68 2.26 13.25
C GLY A 98 -1.56 1.87 14.44
N PRO A 99 -2.00 0.60 14.51
CA PRO A 99 -2.82 0.10 15.61
C PRO A 99 -2.04 0.15 16.94
N ARG A 100 -2.62 0.75 18.00
CA ARG A 100 -1.94 0.99 19.29
C ARG A 100 -1.55 -0.31 20.01
N LEU A 101 -0.30 -0.75 19.88
CA LEU A 101 0.19 -2.03 20.45
C LEU A 101 0.02 -2.15 21.98
N GLY A 102 0.20 -1.06 22.73
CA GLY A 102 0.32 -1.09 24.20
C GLY A 102 -0.95 -1.40 25.00
N ARG A 103 -2.15 -1.37 24.42
CA ARG A 103 -3.40 -1.68 25.14
C ARG A 103 -3.97 -3.08 24.84
N TYR A 104 -3.34 -3.82 23.93
CA TYR A 104 -3.87 -5.11 23.48
C TYR A 104 -3.59 -6.24 24.45
N LEU A 105 -2.42 -6.27 25.12
CA LEU A 105 -2.17 -7.29 26.14
C LEU A 105 -3.13 -7.16 27.31
N ASP A 106 -3.36 -5.92 27.75
CA ASP A 106 -4.33 -5.62 28.80
C ASP A 106 -5.76 -6.04 28.38
N GLN A 107 -6.16 -5.72 27.15
CA GLN A 107 -7.44 -6.18 26.61
C GLN A 107 -7.54 -7.70 26.42
N ILE A 108 -6.49 -8.38 25.98
CA ILE A 108 -6.47 -9.85 25.82
C ILE A 108 -6.65 -10.50 27.19
N VAL A 109 -5.95 -9.99 28.21
CA VAL A 109 -6.04 -10.46 29.60
C VAL A 109 -7.42 -10.18 30.20
N LEU A 110 -7.99 -8.99 29.95
CA LEU A 110 -9.28 -8.57 30.52
C LEU A 110 -10.51 -9.16 29.80
N SER A 111 -10.43 -9.40 28.49
CA SER A 111 -11.58 -9.87 27.68
C SER A 111 -11.63 -11.39 27.51
N GLY A 112 -10.54 -12.10 27.82
CA GLY A 112 -10.43 -13.55 27.61
C GLY A 112 -10.49 -13.98 26.13
N ILE A 113 -10.42 -13.04 25.19
CA ILE A 113 -10.44 -13.31 23.75
C ILE A 113 -9.07 -13.86 23.34
N THR A 114 -9.08 -14.88 22.47
CA THR A 114 -7.85 -15.50 21.99
C THR A 114 -6.98 -14.51 21.18
N PRO A 115 -5.66 -14.51 21.37
CA PRO A 115 -4.75 -13.56 20.70
C PRO A 115 -4.81 -13.68 19.17
N VAL A 116 -5.12 -14.87 18.64
CA VAL A 116 -5.25 -15.13 17.20
C VAL A 116 -6.36 -14.28 16.56
N ARG A 117 -7.49 -14.08 17.24
CA ARG A 117 -8.61 -13.24 16.75
C ARG A 117 -8.23 -11.77 16.64
N TYR A 118 -7.36 -11.28 17.53
CA TYR A 118 -6.78 -9.95 17.44
C TYR A 118 -5.85 -9.81 16.23
N PHE A 119 -5.02 -10.82 15.94
CA PHE A 119 -4.14 -10.80 14.77
C PHE A 119 -4.89 -10.79 13.44
N PHE A 120 -6.02 -11.48 13.33
CA PHE A 120 -6.83 -11.48 12.11
C PHE A 120 -7.34 -10.07 11.74
N GLY A 121 -7.82 -9.31 12.71
CA GLY A 121 -8.26 -7.93 12.48
C GLY A 121 -7.14 -7.04 11.91
N LYS A 122 -5.91 -7.20 12.43
CA LYS A 122 -4.73 -6.48 11.94
C LYS A 122 -4.35 -6.88 10.52
N MET A 123 -4.35 -8.17 10.21
CA MET A 123 -4.03 -8.65 8.87
C MET A 123 -4.98 -8.07 7.83
N VAL A 124 -6.28 -8.01 8.15
CA VAL A 124 -7.27 -7.38 7.26
C VAL A 124 -7.00 -5.89 7.10
N SER A 125 -6.72 -5.16 8.20
CA SER A 125 -6.40 -3.73 8.13
C SER A 125 -5.16 -3.44 7.25
N ILE A 126 -4.12 -4.26 7.34
CA ILE A 126 -2.91 -4.13 6.53
C ILE A 126 -3.21 -4.42 5.06
N ASN A 127 -3.97 -5.47 4.76
CA ASN A 127 -4.36 -5.80 3.39
C ASN A 127 -5.21 -4.69 2.77
N LEU A 128 -6.14 -4.08 3.53
CA LEU A 128 -6.90 -2.92 3.09
C LEU A 128 -6.00 -1.70 2.84
N PHE A 129 -4.97 -1.51 3.65
CA PHE A 129 -3.99 -0.44 3.46
C PHE A 129 -3.20 -0.63 2.17
N VAL A 130 -2.75 -1.85 1.87
CA VAL A 130 -2.08 -2.18 0.59
C VAL A 130 -3.04 -2.00 -0.58
N MET A 131 -4.28 -2.50 -0.47
CA MET A 131 -5.31 -2.35 -1.50
C MET A 131 -5.60 -0.90 -1.84
N MET A 132 -5.61 0.00 -0.86
CA MET A 132 -5.78 1.43 -1.10
C MET A 132 -4.69 2.00 -2.02
N PHE A 133 -3.42 1.67 -1.81
CA PHE A 133 -2.35 2.12 -2.71
C PHE A 133 -2.43 1.47 -4.08
N LEU A 134 -2.81 0.19 -4.16
CA LEU A 134 -3.07 -0.47 -5.43
C LEU A 134 -4.17 0.27 -6.19
N CYS A 135 -5.30 0.59 -5.54
CA CYS A 135 -6.37 1.39 -6.14
C CYS A 135 -5.89 2.79 -6.55
N ALA A 136 -5.08 3.45 -5.73
CA ALA A 136 -4.50 4.75 -6.04
C ALA A 136 -3.54 4.71 -7.25
N SER A 137 -2.89 3.56 -7.48
CA SER A 137 -1.95 3.36 -8.59
C SER A 137 -2.63 3.05 -9.93
N ILE A 138 -3.89 2.58 -9.93
CA ILE A 138 -4.65 2.26 -11.16
C ILE A 138 -4.59 3.38 -12.21
N PRO A 139 -4.94 4.66 -11.91
CA PRO A 139 -4.93 5.71 -12.93
C PRO A 139 -3.55 5.92 -13.56
N TYR A 140 -2.48 5.75 -12.79
CA TYR A 140 -1.13 5.87 -13.30
C TYR A 140 -0.69 4.68 -14.13
N PHE A 141 -1.11 3.45 -13.78
CA PHE A 141 -0.92 2.29 -14.63
C PHE A 141 -1.65 2.44 -15.96
N ILE A 142 -2.90 2.91 -15.94
CA ILE A 142 -3.67 3.21 -17.17
C ILE A 142 -2.93 4.26 -18.02
N PHE A 143 -2.41 5.31 -17.38
CA PHE A 143 -1.63 6.34 -18.06
C PHE A 143 -0.35 5.78 -18.70
N SER A 144 0.38 4.93 -17.98
CA SER A 144 1.57 4.25 -18.50
C SER A 144 1.23 3.35 -19.70
N ILE A 145 0.15 2.56 -19.62
CA ILE A 145 -0.32 1.71 -20.72
C ILE A 145 -0.71 2.55 -21.93
N ALA A 146 -1.41 3.66 -21.74
CA ALA A 146 -1.79 4.57 -22.82
C ALA A 146 -0.59 5.17 -23.56
N LEU A 147 0.57 5.24 -22.91
CA LEU A 147 1.85 5.68 -23.48
C LEU A 147 2.66 4.53 -24.11
N GLY A 148 2.07 3.34 -24.25
CA GLY A 148 2.75 2.14 -24.72
C GLY A 148 3.58 1.43 -23.66
N GLY A 149 3.26 1.63 -22.37
CA GLY A 149 3.89 0.89 -21.27
C GLY A 149 3.39 -0.54 -21.18
N PHE A 150 4.29 -1.46 -20.83
CA PHE A 150 4.19 -2.92 -20.77
C PHE A 150 4.53 -3.70 -22.04
N ASP A 151 5.83 -3.81 -22.30
CA ASP A 151 6.42 -5.05 -22.81
C ASP A 151 7.07 -5.80 -21.64
N PHE A 152 6.48 -6.91 -21.20
CA PHE A 152 7.14 -7.83 -20.28
C PHE A 152 8.20 -8.62 -21.06
N ILE A 153 9.36 -8.00 -21.30
CA ILE A 153 10.54 -8.75 -21.70
C ILE A 153 11.12 -9.35 -20.41
N CYS A 154 10.69 -10.58 -20.11
CA CYS A 154 11.45 -11.49 -19.25
C CYS A 154 12.77 -11.86 -19.93
#